data_AF-R9MEN9-F1
#
_entry.id   AF-R9MEN9-F1
#
_cell.length_a   1.000
_cell.length_b   1.000
_cell.length_c   1.000
_cell.angle_alpha   90.00
_cell.angle_beta   90.00
_cell.angle_gamma   90.00
#
_symmetry.space_group_name_H-M   'P 1'
#
loop_
_entity.id
_entity.type
_entity.pdbx_description
1 polymer ?
#
loop_
_entity_poly.entity_id
_entity_poly.type
_entity_poly.pdbx_seq_one_letter_code
_entity_poly.pdbx_strand_id
1 'polypeptide(L)'
;MNKIQQEIKLFHDKLEPILEKILEQNNKKNTKRTYNTITKPCKKLIQKCSYKSISDTSSLCSLAYWLYIYGDKKSALEICEITHEVEFSFEFMGWNSGIQNIFGLEIRIARELLGENRRNNIPLNLLEYCFSKEVKKELRYPQVLREDKIADCSSRFLNTELLLALYNMIGFGETGLFTEINRNWEKIEEAINFYIDYLNED
;
A
#
# COMPACT_ATOMS: atom_id res chain seq x y z
N MET A 1 -4.05 31.61 -4.23
CA MET A 1 -4.04 30.13 -4.19
C MET A 1 -5.23 29.71 -3.35
N ASN A 2 -6.14 28.87 -3.85
CA ASN A 2 -7.29 28.43 -3.05
C ASN A 2 -6.84 27.43 -1.96
N LYS A 3 -7.66 27.21 -0.93
CA LYS A 3 -7.34 26.34 0.22
C LYS A 3 -6.84 24.95 -0.23
N ILE A 4 -7.49 24.36 -1.23
CA ILE A 4 -7.12 23.03 -1.78
C ILE A 4 -5.73 23.03 -2.43
N GLN A 5 -5.39 24.07 -3.18
CA GLN A 5 -4.05 24.21 -3.78
C GLN A 5 -2.96 24.40 -2.72
N GLN A 6 -3.27 25.05 -1.59
CA GLN A 6 -2.37 25.16 -0.44
C GLN A 6 -2.14 23.82 0.25
N GLU A 7 -3.21 23.04 0.48
CA GLU A 7 -3.11 21.69 1.04
C GLU A 7 -2.27 20.76 0.14
N ILE A 8 -2.54 20.76 -1.17
CA ILE A 8 -1.80 19.94 -2.13
C ILE A 8 -0.31 20.33 -2.13
N LYS A 9 -0.01 21.64 -2.15
CA LYS A 9 1.36 22.11 -2.12
C LYS A 9 2.06 21.69 -0.82
N LEU A 10 1.43 21.88 0.34
CA LEU A 10 2.01 21.52 1.63
C LEU A 10 2.29 20.01 1.73
N PHE A 11 1.37 19.18 1.24
CA PHE A 11 1.57 17.73 1.18
C PHE A 11 2.75 17.38 0.28
N HIS A 12 2.81 17.97 -0.92
CA HIS A 12 3.88 17.72 -1.88
C HIS A 12 5.25 18.17 -1.35
N ASP A 13 5.34 19.36 -0.74
CA ASP A 13 6.56 19.90 -0.12
C ASP A 13 7.11 18.97 1.00
N LYS A 14 6.23 18.24 1.70
CA LYS A 14 6.63 17.24 2.71
C LYS A 14 7.01 15.89 2.08
N LEU A 15 6.37 15.50 0.99
CA LEU A 15 6.57 14.20 0.33
C LEU A 15 7.86 14.17 -0.49
N GLU A 16 8.16 15.25 -1.20
CA GLU A 16 9.33 15.38 -2.08
C GLU A 16 10.64 14.95 -1.41
N PRO A 17 11.04 15.46 -0.22
CA PRO A 17 12.30 15.07 0.40
C PRO A 17 12.37 13.58 0.77
N ILE A 18 11.24 12.94 1.09
CA ILE A 18 11.18 11.50 1.36
C ILE A 18 11.50 10.72 0.08
N LEU A 19 10.89 11.13 -1.04
CA LEU A 19 11.08 10.50 -2.35
C LEU A 19 12.50 10.70 -2.90
N GLU A 20 13.11 11.87 -2.68
CA GLU A 20 14.49 12.15 -3.06
C GLU A 20 15.47 11.24 -2.30
N LYS A 21 15.30 11.12 -0.97
CA LYS A 21 16.07 10.18 -0.14
C LYS A 21 15.96 8.74 -0.63
N ILE A 22 14.75 8.27 -0.96
CA ILE A 22 14.52 6.93 -1.52
C ILE A 22 15.26 6.75 -2.85
N LEU A 23 15.20 7.76 -3.73
CA LEU A 23 15.90 7.72 -5.02
C LEU A 23 17.42 7.61 -4.85
N GLU A 24 18.01 8.42 -3.97
CA GLU A 24 19.44 8.41 -3.69
C GLU A 24 19.92 7.03 -3.20
N GLN A 25 19.15 6.40 -2.32
CA GLN A 25 19.45 5.07 -1.79
C GLN A 25 19.37 3.97 -2.87
N ASN A 26 18.43 4.10 -3.81
CA ASN A 26 18.15 3.06 -4.81
C ASN A 26 18.90 3.23 -6.13
N ASN A 27 19.51 4.40 -6.41
CA ASN A 27 20.31 4.63 -7.60
C ASN A 27 21.47 3.63 -7.78
N LYS A 28 21.93 2.99 -6.69
CA LYS A 28 23.01 1.98 -6.71
C LYS A 28 22.55 0.59 -7.14
N LYS A 29 21.24 0.29 -7.04
CA LYS A 29 20.66 -1.05 -7.27
C LYS A 29 20.05 -1.19 -8.68
N ASN A 30 20.72 -0.65 -9.70
CA ASN A 30 20.17 -0.33 -11.03
C ASN A 30 19.72 -1.53 -11.90
N THR A 31 18.77 -2.33 -11.41
CA THR A 31 18.07 -3.37 -12.16
C THR A 31 16.84 -2.77 -12.84
N LYS A 32 16.42 -3.39 -13.95
CA LYS A 32 15.16 -3.03 -14.63
C LYS A 32 13.96 -3.10 -13.67
N ARG A 33 13.99 -4.02 -12.70
CA ARG A 33 12.93 -4.20 -11.71
C ARG A 33 12.87 -3.01 -10.76
N THR A 34 13.95 -2.71 -10.04
CA THR A 34 14.06 -1.58 -9.11
C THR A 34 13.75 -0.25 -9.80
N TYR A 35 14.15 -0.09 -11.05
CA TYR A 35 13.78 1.09 -11.83
C TYR A 35 12.25 1.23 -11.99
N ASN A 36 11.56 0.14 -12.32
CA ASN A 36 10.12 0.17 -12.57
C ASN A 36 9.29 0.26 -11.28
N THR A 37 9.77 -0.33 -10.18
CA THR A 37 9.03 -0.42 -8.90
C THR A 37 9.34 0.73 -7.95
N ILE A 38 10.53 1.32 -8.01
CA ILE A 38 10.96 2.41 -7.12
C ILE A 38 11.27 3.69 -7.92
N THR A 39 12.27 3.68 -8.78
CA THR A 39 12.82 4.91 -9.40
C THR A 39 11.78 5.67 -10.23
N LYS A 40 11.07 4.97 -11.11
CA LYS A 40 10.07 5.57 -11.99
C LYS A 40 8.86 6.11 -11.19
N PRO A 41 8.28 5.37 -10.23
CA PRO A 41 7.26 5.91 -9.33
C PRO A 41 7.70 7.15 -8.55
N CYS A 42 8.88 7.14 -7.91
CA CYS A 42 9.39 8.31 -7.18
C CYS A 42 9.50 9.54 -8.09
N LYS A 43 10.11 9.41 -9.28
CA LYS A 43 10.22 10.52 -10.24
C LYS A 43 8.85 11.08 -10.65
N LYS A 44 7.87 10.21 -10.87
CA LYS A 44 6.50 10.63 -11.21
C LYS A 44 5.84 11.39 -10.05
N LEU A 45 5.97 10.88 -8.84
CA LEU A 45 5.36 11.47 -7.64
C LEU A 45 6.03 12.81 -7.26
N ILE A 46 7.35 12.94 -7.44
CA ILE A 46 8.08 14.21 -7.27
C ILE A 46 7.59 15.26 -8.27
N GLN A 47 7.36 14.90 -9.53
CA GLN A 47 6.86 15.87 -10.51
C GLN A 47 5.47 16.42 -10.13
N LYS A 48 4.60 15.54 -9.64
CA LYS A 48 3.26 15.90 -9.21
C LYS A 48 2.67 14.77 -8.37
N CYS A 49 2.27 15.09 -7.14
CA CYS A 49 1.42 14.23 -6.36
C CYS A 49 0.44 15.10 -5.57
N SER A 50 -0.84 14.98 -5.87
CA SER A 50 -1.89 15.60 -5.06
C SER A 50 -2.35 14.70 -3.94
N TYR A 51 -2.13 13.39 -4.10
CA TYR A 51 -2.71 12.31 -3.28
C TYR A 51 -4.25 12.35 -3.16
N LYS A 52 -4.91 13.24 -3.91
CA LYS A 52 -6.36 13.34 -4.06
C LYS A 52 -6.85 12.68 -5.36
N SER A 53 -6.02 11.90 -6.06
CA SER A 53 -6.41 11.20 -7.30
C SER A 53 -6.08 9.70 -7.21
N ILE A 54 -6.89 8.84 -7.85
CA ILE A 54 -6.67 7.38 -7.86
C ILE A 54 -5.26 7.02 -8.36
N SER A 55 -4.76 7.73 -9.37
CA SER A 55 -3.43 7.46 -9.92
C SER A 55 -2.33 7.76 -8.91
N ASP A 56 -2.45 8.87 -8.19
CA ASP A 56 -1.47 9.28 -7.18
C ASP A 56 -1.49 8.30 -6.00
N THR A 57 -2.68 8.01 -5.47
CA THR A 57 -2.84 7.11 -4.32
C THR A 57 -2.38 5.69 -4.64
N SER A 58 -2.71 5.17 -5.83
CA SER A 58 -2.25 3.85 -6.28
C SER A 58 -0.73 3.81 -6.48
N SER A 59 -0.14 4.90 -7.01
CA SER A 59 1.31 4.98 -7.21
C SER A 59 2.06 5.03 -5.88
N LEU A 60 1.55 5.80 -4.91
CA LEU A 60 2.14 5.92 -3.58
C LEU A 60 1.99 4.61 -2.79
N CYS A 61 0.82 3.97 -2.83
CA CYS A 61 0.59 2.65 -2.23
C CYS A 61 1.53 1.60 -2.81
N SER A 62 1.64 1.54 -4.15
CA SER A 62 2.56 0.59 -4.82
C SER A 62 4.01 0.82 -4.40
N LEU A 63 4.46 2.08 -4.35
CA LEU A 63 5.79 2.42 -3.89
C LEU A 63 6.04 1.94 -2.45
N ALA A 64 5.11 2.21 -1.53
CA ALA A 64 5.22 1.79 -0.13
C ALA A 64 5.35 0.26 0.02
N TYR A 65 4.52 -0.51 -0.70
CA TYR A 65 4.61 -1.97 -0.69
C TYR A 65 5.91 -2.48 -1.30
N TRP A 66 6.41 -1.89 -2.39
CA TRP A 66 7.69 -2.31 -2.97
C TRP A 66 8.88 -2.01 -2.06
N LEU A 67 8.87 -0.87 -1.36
CA LEU A 67 9.87 -0.58 -0.32
C LEU A 67 9.83 -1.63 0.78
N TYR A 68 8.63 -2.00 1.24
CA TYR A 68 8.44 -3.06 2.23
C TYR A 68 8.94 -4.43 1.73
N ILE A 69 8.59 -4.84 0.51
CA ILE A 69 9.03 -6.08 -0.14
C ILE A 69 10.57 -6.13 -0.22
N TYR A 70 11.22 -5.01 -0.57
CA TYR A 70 12.68 -4.91 -0.62
C TYR A 70 13.35 -4.71 0.75
N GLY A 71 12.59 -4.80 1.84
CA GLY A 71 13.08 -4.69 3.20
C GLY A 71 13.37 -3.27 3.70
N ASP A 72 13.11 -2.23 2.90
CA ASP A 72 13.20 -0.84 3.33
C ASP A 72 11.93 -0.40 4.07
N LYS A 73 11.69 -1.06 5.21
CA LYS A 73 10.51 -0.87 6.04
C LYS A 73 10.44 0.57 6.60
N LYS A 74 11.58 1.22 6.84
CA LYS A 74 11.62 2.60 7.36
C LYS A 74 11.08 3.59 6.34
N SER A 75 11.57 3.56 5.10
CA SER A 75 11.05 4.45 4.04
C SER A 75 9.60 4.12 3.70
N ALA A 76 9.21 2.84 3.72
CA ALA A 76 7.82 2.44 3.55
C ALA A 76 6.92 3.04 4.65
N LEU A 77 7.35 3.02 5.91
CA LEU A 77 6.60 3.63 7.01
C LEU A 77 6.48 5.15 6.87
N GLU A 78 7.56 5.85 6.51
CA GLU A 78 7.55 7.30 6.25
C GLU A 78 6.52 7.67 5.16
N ILE A 79 6.42 6.86 4.10
CA ILE A 79 5.41 7.02 3.05
C ILE A 79 3.99 6.74 3.55
N CYS A 80 3.80 5.80 4.47
CA CYS A 80 2.48 5.57 5.06
C CYS A 80 2.04 6.75 5.95
N GLU A 81 2.91 7.20 6.86
CA GLU A 81 2.58 8.22 7.86
C GLU A 81 2.26 9.59 7.25
N ILE A 82 2.94 9.98 6.17
CA ILE A 82 2.66 11.27 5.51
C ILE A 82 1.24 11.35 4.93
N THR A 83 0.59 10.21 4.70
CA THR A 83 -0.78 10.18 4.16
C THR A 83 -1.84 10.67 5.15
N HIS A 84 -1.50 10.77 6.44
CA HIS A 84 -2.38 11.32 7.48
C HIS A 84 -2.62 12.83 7.33
N GLU A 85 -1.75 13.53 6.60
CA GLU A 85 -1.80 14.99 6.42
C GLU A 85 -2.86 15.46 5.42
N VAL A 86 -3.54 14.52 4.75
CA VAL A 86 -4.54 14.84 3.72
C VAL A 86 -5.93 14.53 4.26
N GLU A 87 -6.78 15.55 4.36
CA GLU A 87 -8.23 15.35 4.55
C GLU A 87 -8.80 14.62 3.33
N PHE A 88 -9.12 13.33 3.51
CA PHE A 88 -9.69 12.50 2.48
C PHE A 88 -11.17 12.82 2.30
N SER A 89 -11.53 13.44 1.17
CA SER A 89 -12.91 13.48 0.68
C SER A 89 -13.21 12.17 -0.07
N PHE A 90 -14.06 11.32 0.49
CA PHE A 90 -14.31 9.93 0.06
C PHE A 90 -15.08 9.75 -1.27
N GLU A 91 -15.10 10.74 -2.16
CA GLU A 91 -15.78 10.62 -3.46
C GLU A 91 -15.02 9.78 -4.50
N PHE A 92 -14.33 8.71 -4.08
CA PHE A 92 -13.70 7.77 -5.02
C PHE A 92 -14.55 6.51 -5.18
N MET A 93 -15.19 6.43 -6.35
CA MET A 93 -15.85 5.22 -6.85
C MET A 93 -14.80 4.15 -7.20
N GLY A 94 -14.42 3.31 -6.24
CA GLY A 94 -13.68 2.09 -6.53
C GLY A 94 -12.97 1.46 -5.34
N TRP A 95 -13.01 0.13 -5.27
CA TRP A 95 -12.41 -0.74 -4.25
C TRP A 95 -10.86 -0.74 -4.25
N ASN A 96 -10.22 0.15 -5.01
CA ASN A 96 -8.79 0.08 -5.36
C ASN A 96 -8.07 1.44 -5.24
N SER A 97 -8.51 2.30 -4.31
CA SER A 97 -7.86 3.60 -4.10
C SER A 97 -6.50 3.49 -3.38
N GLY A 98 -6.08 2.31 -2.92
CA GLY A 98 -4.81 2.10 -2.22
C GLY A 98 -4.77 2.63 -0.79
N ILE A 99 -5.72 3.47 -0.39
CA ILE A 99 -5.74 4.15 0.92
C ILE A 99 -5.83 3.13 2.06
N GLN A 100 -6.79 2.21 2.01
CA GLN A 100 -6.92 1.18 3.03
C GLN A 100 -5.69 0.27 3.12
N ASN A 101 -5.03 0.03 1.99
CA ASN A 101 -3.84 -0.81 1.92
C ASN A 101 -2.64 -0.10 2.55
N ILE A 102 -2.56 1.23 2.47
CA ILE A 102 -1.54 2.05 3.13
C ILE A 102 -1.69 1.97 4.65
N PHE A 103 -2.91 2.11 5.19
CA PHE A 103 -3.15 1.97 6.63
C PHE A 103 -2.85 0.55 7.13
N GLY A 104 -3.27 -0.49 6.40
CA GLY A 104 -2.93 -1.87 6.75
C GLY A 104 -1.41 -2.10 6.73
N LEU A 105 -0.71 -1.54 5.75
CA LEU A 105 0.76 -1.61 5.69
C LEU A 105 1.43 -0.82 6.82
N GLU A 106 0.90 0.34 7.22
CA GLU A 106 1.41 1.08 8.38
C GLU A 106 1.31 0.23 9.65
N ILE A 107 0.15 -0.38 9.91
CA ILE A 107 -0.09 -1.24 11.07
C ILE A 107 0.91 -2.41 11.07
N ARG A 108 1.10 -3.05 9.91
CA ARG A 108 2.08 -4.12 9.70
C ARG A 108 3.47 -3.67 10.11
N ILE A 109 3.96 -2.58 9.50
CA ILE A 109 5.34 -2.13 9.66
C ILE A 109 5.57 -1.59 11.08
N ALA A 110 4.62 -0.85 11.64
CA ALA A 110 4.71 -0.34 13.01
C ALA A 110 4.79 -1.49 14.03
N ARG A 111 4.02 -2.57 13.84
CA ARG A 111 4.15 -3.78 14.66
C ARG A 111 5.54 -4.38 14.55
N GLU A 112 6.05 -4.54 13.33
CA GLU A 112 7.33 -5.21 13.09
C GLU A 112 8.55 -4.40 13.53
N LEU A 113 8.54 -3.08 13.31
CA LEU A 113 9.68 -2.21 13.61
C LEU A 113 9.65 -1.62 15.03
N LEU A 114 8.46 -1.31 15.53
CA LEU A 114 8.28 -0.52 16.75
C LEU A 114 7.56 -1.30 17.86
N GLY A 115 6.95 -2.46 17.55
CA GLY A 115 6.11 -3.20 18.49
C GLY A 115 4.76 -2.53 18.76
N GLU A 116 4.36 -1.57 17.92
CA GLU A 116 3.16 -0.76 18.11
C GLU A 116 1.96 -1.34 17.35
N ASN A 117 0.78 -1.30 17.97
CA ASN A 117 -0.48 -1.57 17.27
C ASN A 117 -1.18 -0.25 16.94
N ARG A 118 -1.18 0.10 15.64
CA ARG A 118 -1.71 1.36 15.13
C ARG A 118 -3.12 1.24 14.52
N ARG A 119 -3.87 0.17 14.82
CA ARG A 119 -5.26 0.02 14.32
C ARG A 119 -6.17 1.20 14.65
N ASN A 120 -5.90 1.90 15.75
CA ASN A 120 -6.67 3.09 16.15
C ASN A 120 -6.36 4.34 15.32
N ASN A 121 -5.34 4.31 14.45
CA ASN A 121 -5.00 5.41 13.56
C ASN A 121 -5.89 5.44 12.30
N ILE A 122 -6.65 4.36 12.03
CA ILE A 122 -7.53 4.29 10.86
C ILE A 122 -8.64 5.36 11.00
N PRO A 123 -8.79 6.29 10.05
CA PRO A 123 -9.80 7.32 10.12
C PRO A 123 -11.21 6.74 10.23
N LEU A 124 -12.05 7.33 11.09
CA LEU A 124 -13.42 6.83 11.33
C LEU A 124 -14.26 6.79 10.04
N ASN A 125 -14.12 7.79 9.17
CA ASN A 125 -14.80 7.83 7.89
C ASN A 125 -14.33 6.72 6.91
N LEU A 126 -13.07 6.30 6.97
CA LEU A 126 -12.58 5.14 6.23
C LEU A 126 -13.18 3.85 6.79
N LEU A 127 -13.22 3.71 8.10
CA LEU A 127 -13.87 2.60 8.78
C LEU A 127 -15.35 2.53 8.39
N GLU A 128 -16.09 3.62 8.56
CA GLU A 128 -17.50 3.73 8.17
C GLU A 128 -17.71 3.43 6.68
N TYR A 129 -16.82 3.90 5.80
CA TYR A 129 -16.89 3.55 4.38
C TYR A 129 -16.73 2.04 4.18
N CYS A 130 -15.72 1.41 4.79
CA CYS A 130 -15.49 -0.03 4.73
C CYS A 130 -16.72 -0.80 5.25
N PHE A 131 -17.24 -0.43 6.43
CA PHE A 131 -18.45 -0.98 7.05
C PHE A 131 -19.72 -0.72 6.21
N SER A 132 -19.83 0.42 5.51
CA SER A 132 -20.98 0.73 4.65
C SER A 132 -21.02 -0.10 3.37
N LYS A 133 -19.84 -0.54 2.88
CA LYS A 133 -19.71 -1.45 1.73
C LYS A 133 -19.84 -2.92 2.14
N GLU A 134 -20.07 -3.18 3.43
CA GLU A 134 -19.84 -4.47 4.09
C GLU A 134 -21.01 -5.46 4.06
N VAL A 135 -21.77 -5.55 2.95
CA VAL A 135 -22.72 -6.67 2.78
C VAL A 135 -22.77 -7.19 1.34
N LYS A 136 -21.67 -7.18 0.56
CA LYS A 136 -21.76 -7.85 -0.76
C LYS A 136 -20.77 -8.93 -1.14
N LYS A 137 -19.61 -9.13 -0.51
CA LYS A 137 -18.87 -10.40 -0.66
C LYS A 137 -18.04 -10.67 0.59
N GLU A 138 -18.37 -11.74 1.32
CA GLU A 138 -17.39 -12.46 2.15
C GLU A 138 -16.18 -12.74 1.26
N LEU A 139 -15.10 -11.97 1.42
CA LEU A 139 -13.85 -12.29 0.75
C LEU A 139 -13.29 -13.51 1.46
N ARG A 140 -13.57 -14.69 0.90
CA ARG A 140 -13.18 -15.96 1.50
C ARG A 140 -11.67 -16.11 1.45
N TYR A 141 -11.11 -16.83 2.43
CA TYR A 141 -9.67 -17.05 2.56
C TYR A 141 -8.91 -17.30 1.23
N PRO A 142 -9.36 -18.20 0.32
CA PRO A 142 -8.65 -18.41 -0.96
C PRO A 142 -8.67 -17.19 -1.91
N GLN A 143 -9.70 -16.36 -1.84
CA GLN A 143 -9.85 -15.17 -2.69
C GLN A 143 -8.91 -14.05 -2.25
N VAL A 144 -8.55 -13.99 -0.97
CA VAL A 144 -7.58 -13.05 -0.42
C VAL A 144 -6.21 -13.29 -1.07
N LEU A 145 -5.84 -14.56 -1.18
CA LEU A 145 -4.58 -15.02 -1.79
C LEU A 145 -4.52 -14.82 -3.31
N ARG A 146 -5.67 -14.55 -3.94
CA ARG A 146 -5.84 -14.41 -5.41
C ARG A 146 -5.33 -15.63 -6.19
N GLU A 147 -5.40 -16.83 -5.61
CA GLU A 147 -4.88 -18.06 -6.23
C GLU A 147 -5.47 -18.31 -7.62
N ASP A 148 -6.77 -18.05 -7.82
CA ASP A 148 -7.44 -18.16 -9.11
C ASP A 148 -6.84 -17.21 -10.16
N LYS A 149 -6.61 -15.95 -9.76
CA LYS A 149 -6.01 -14.94 -10.65
C LYS A 149 -4.57 -15.25 -10.98
N ILE A 150 -3.81 -15.76 -10.00
CA ILE A 150 -2.42 -16.15 -10.20
C ILE A 150 -2.32 -17.35 -11.14
N ALA A 151 -3.17 -18.36 -10.95
CA ALA A 151 -3.19 -19.55 -11.80
C ALA A 151 -3.57 -19.24 -13.26
N ASP A 152 -4.51 -18.31 -13.47
CA ASP A 152 -5.00 -17.95 -14.80
C ASP A 152 -4.15 -16.87 -15.50
N CYS A 153 -3.26 -16.16 -14.78
CA CYS A 153 -2.50 -15.06 -15.36
C CYS A 153 -1.28 -15.54 -16.17
N SER A 154 -0.91 -14.77 -17.19
CA SER A 154 0.37 -14.97 -17.85
C SER A 154 1.52 -14.48 -16.96
N SER A 155 2.72 -15.01 -17.17
CA SER A 155 3.95 -14.63 -16.43
C SER A 155 4.21 -13.12 -16.43
N ARG A 156 3.74 -12.38 -17.45
CA ARG A 156 3.83 -10.93 -17.54
C ARG A 156 3.07 -10.20 -16.43
N PHE A 157 1.99 -10.76 -15.92
CA PHE A 157 1.13 -10.13 -14.91
C PHE A 157 1.29 -10.73 -13.52
N LEU A 158 2.08 -11.80 -13.38
CA LEU A 158 2.25 -12.50 -12.12
C LEU A 158 2.66 -11.58 -10.97
N ASN A 159 3.68 -10.73 -11.17
CA ASN A 159 4.12 -9.80 -10.11
C ASN A 159 3.04 -8.80 -9.71
N THR A 160 2.19 -8.40 -10.65
CA THR A 160 1.03 -7.53 -10.37
C THR A 160 0.01 -8.27 -9.53
N GLU A 161 -0.31 -9.52 -9.88
CA GLU A 161 -1.28 -10.33 -9.13
C GLU A 161 -0.80 -10.64 -7.72
N LEU A 162 0.49 -10.96 -7.54
CA LEU A 162 1.11 -11.17 -6.23
C LEU A 162 1.09 -9.89 -5.39
N LEU A 163 1.40 -8.72 -5.98
CA LEU A 163 1.31 -7.44 -5.28
C LEU A 163 -0.13 -7.12 -4.86
N LEU A 164 -1.12 -7.37 -5.73
CA LEU A 164 -2.53 -7.21 -5.39
C LEU A 164 -2.99 -8.19 -4.31
N ALA A 165 -2.40 -9.38 -4.24
CA ALA A 165 -2.68 -10.32 -3.15
C ALA A 165 -2.07 -9.84 -1.84
N LEU A 166 -0.87 -9.26 -1.84
CA LEU A 166 -0.31 -8.60 -0.66
C LEU A 166 -1.19 -7.44 -0.18
N TYR A 167 -1.76 -6.65 -1.10
CA TYR A 167 -2.75 -5.62 -0.74
C TYR A 167 -3.95 -6.21 -0.02
N ASN A 168 -4.48 -7.33 -0.51
CA ASN A 168 -5.59 -8.00 0.14
C ASN A 168 -5.17 -8.54 1.52
N MET A 169 -4.08 -9.29 1.61
CA MET A 169 -3.65 -9.95 2.85
C MET A 169 -3.27 -8.95 3.94
N ILE A 170 -2.43 -7.97 3.63
CA ILE A 170 -1.94 -6.97 4.58
C ILE A 170 -3.00 -5.88 4.80
N GLY A 171 -3.50 -5.27 3.72
CA GLY A 171 -4.48 -4.19 3.79
C GLY A 171 -5.75 -4.59 4.53
N PHE A 172 -6.30 -5.78 4.24
CA PHE A 172 -7.53 -6.24 4.87
C PHE A 172 -7.30 -6.98 6.20
N GLY A 173 -6.23 -7.76 6.31
CA GLY A 173 -5.97 -8.53 7.53
C GLY A 173 -5.50 -7.67 8.71
N GLU A 174 -4.61 -6.72 8.46
CA GLU A 174 -4.04 -5.91 9.53
C GLU A 174 -5.02 -4.92 10.14
N THR A 175 -5.98 -4.44 9.34
CA THR A 175 -7.04 -3.53 9.80
C THR A 175 -8.06 -4.23 10.71
N GLY A 176 -8.13 -5.56 10.67
CA GLY A 176 -9.05 -6.36 11.49
C GLY A 176 -10.52 -6.29 11.03
N LEU A 177 -10.80 -5.62 9.91
CA LEU A 177 -12.15 -5.43 9.35
C LEU A 177 -12.73 -6.71 8.73
N PHE A 178 -11.87 -7.69 8.42
CA PHE A 178 -12.27 -8.89 7.70
C PHE A 178 -12.09 -10.13 8.59
N THR A 179 -13.14 -10.49 9.30
CA THR A 179 -13.07 -11.53 10.35
C THR A 179 -12.69 -12.93 9.84
N GLU A 180 -13.02 -13.28 8.59
CA GLU A 180 -12.59 -14.55 7.98
C GLU A 180 -11.07 -14.63 7.75
N ILE A 181 -10.45 -13.50 7.43
CA ILE A 181 -8.99 -13.38 7.28
C ILE A 181 -8.34 -13.64 8.63
N ASN A 182 -8.87 -13.04 9.70
CA ASN A 182 -8.36 -13.20 11.06
C ASN A 182 -8.38 -14.67 11.54
N ARG A 183 -9.38 -15.46 11.13
CA ARG A 183 -9.48 -16.89 11.49
C ARG A 183 -8.38 -17.76 10.87
N ASN A 184 -7.78 -17.30 9.77
CA ASN A 184 -6.74 -18.04 9.03
C ASN A 184 -5.39 -17.32 9.07
N TRP A 185 -5.20 -16.39 10.02
CA TRP A 185 -4.08 -15.45 10.02
C TRP A 185 -2.70 -16.11 9.92
N GLU A 186 -2.47 -17.22 10.62
CA GLU A 186 -1.20 -17.97 10.55
C GLU A 186 -0.85 -18.38 9.11
N LYS A 187 -1.81 -18.92 8.36
CA LYS A 187 -1.59 -19.29 6.95
C LYS A 187 -1.46 -18.09 6.03
N ILE A 188 -2.11 -16.98 6.38
CA ILE A 188 -2.00 -15.72 5.63
C ILE A 188 -0.61 -15.12 5.83
N GLU A 189 -0.08 -15.20 7.04
CA GLU A 189 1.27 -14.79 7.39
C GLU A 189 2.32 -15.58 6.59
N GLU A 190 2.17 -16.90 6.51
CA GLU A 190 3.01 -17.76 5.67
C GLU A 190 2.93 -17.37 4.19
N ALA A 191 1.73 -17.13 3.67
CA ALA A 191 1.53 -16.71 2.28
C ALA A 191 2.11 -15.31 1.99
N ILE A 192 2.00 -14.36 2.93
CA ILE A 192 2.63 -13.03 2.83
C ILE A 192 4.14 -13.19 2.67
N ASN A 193 4.77 -13.99 3.53
CA ASN A 193 6.22 -14.21 3.47
C ASN A 193 6.62 -14.86 2.15
N PHE A 194 5.92 -15.91 1.74
CA PHE A 194 6.16 -16.58 0.46
C PHE A 194 6.05 -15.62 -0.74
N TYR A 195 5.04 -14.74 -0.76
CA TYR A 195 4.84 -13.80 -1.86
C TYR A 195 5.89 -12.68 -1.83
N ILE A 196 6.32 -12.22 -0.66
CA ILE A 196 7.42 -11.26 -0.51
C ILE A 196 8.72 -11.87 -1.05
N ASP A 197 9.05 -13.09 -0.64
CA ASP A 197 10.27 -13.78 -1.06
C ASP A 197 10.29 -13.94 -2.60
N TYR A 198 9.20 -14.45 -3.18
CA TYR A 198 9.06 -14.54 -4.64
C TYR A 198 9.18 -13.17 -5.34
N LEU A 199 8.59 -12.13 -4.75
CA LEU A 199 8.68 -10.77 -5.30
C LEU A 199 10.03 -10.09 -5.03
N ASN A 200 10.91 -10.69 -4.25
CA ASN A 200 12.25 -10.20 -3.97
C ASN A 200 13.34 -10.99 -4.71
N GLU A 201 13.05 -12.22 -5.17
CA GLU A 201 13.91 -13.01 -6.06
C GLU A 201 14.10 -12.30 -7.40
N ASP A 202 15.34 -12.07 -7.82
CA ASP A 202 15.73 -11.34 -9.05
C ASP A 202 15.36 -12.08 -10.35
#